data_AF-A0A7C5HXY4-F1
#
_entry.id   AF-A0A7C5HXY4-F1
#
_cell.length_a   1.000
_cell.length_b   1.000
_cell.length_c   1.000
_cell.angle_alpha   90.00
_cell.angle_beta   90.00
_cell.angle_gamma   90.00
#
_symmetry.space_group_name_H-M   'P 1'
#
loop_
_entity.id
_entity.type
_entity.pdbx_description
1 polymer ?
#
loop_
_entity_poly.entity_id
_entity_poly.type
_entity_poly.pdbx_seq_one_letter_code
_entity_poly.pdbx_strand_id
1 'polypeptide(L)'
;MWALYRRLPREYRYQKCSPKADNQEVVVMLVVNAFESIRTKLLEVITESPTIKTFVLDCGGDFEFKTGQFVEVGLAGVGEGPFTPSCSHYTKNPIEITIMKTGYMTEKIHQIRKGAEVILRGPYGNGYPLEKFEGSIFLS
;
A
#
# COMPACT_ATOMS: atom_id res chain seq x y z
N MET A 1 -32.17 14.00 23.58
CA MET A 1 -30.93 14.25 22.81
C MET A 1 -30.90 13.32 21.59
N TRP A 2 -31.89 13.49 20.72
CA TRP A 2 -32.29 12.59 19.63
C TRP A 2 -32.77 13.45 18.45
N ALA A 3 -31.96 14.45 18.07
CA ALA A 3 -32.42 15.55 17.19
C ALA A 3 -31.37 16.12 16.21
N LEU A 4 -30.29 15.40 15.91
CA LEU A 4 -29.26 15.89 14.96
C LEU A 4 -28.85 14.91 13.86
N TYR A 5 -29.57 13.79 13.67
CA TYR A 5 -29.32 12.83 12.58
C TYR A 5 -30.11 13.13 11.29
N ARG A 6 -30.59 14.37 11.12
CA ARG A 6 -31.53 14.75 10.05
C ARG A 6 -30.97 15.77 9.04
N ARG A 7 -29.65 15.76 8.83
CA ARG A 7 -29.02 16.66 7.84
C ARG A 7 -27.73 16.10 7.23
N LEU A 8 -27.74 14.83 6.85
CA LEU A 8 -26.74 14.28 5.94
C LEU A 8 -27.39 14.03 4.57
N PRO A 9 -26.71 14.37 3.46
CA PRO A 9 -27.23 14.24 2.11
C PRO A 9 -27.56 12.77 1.78
N ARG A 10 -28.57 12.59 0.93
CA ARG A 10 -29.34 11.34 0.74
C ARG A 10 -28.65 10.26 -0.08
N GLU A 11 -27.33 10.34 -0.27
CA GLU A 11 -26.56 9.51 -1.20
C GLU A 11 -25.83 8.31 -0.54
N TYR A 12 -25.92 8.17 0.79
CA TYR A 12 -25.42 6.99 1.54
C TYR A 12 -26.53 6.03 1.97
N ARG A 13 -27.59 5.91 1.17
CA ARG A 13 -28.64 4.92 1.41
C ARG A 13 -28.31 3.66 0.61
N TYR A 14 -27.70 2.68 1.27
CA TYR A 14 -27.51 1.30 0.81
C TYR A 14 -28.71 0.84 -0.05
N GLN A 15 -28.55 0.83 -1.37
CA GLN A 15 -29.54 0.30 -2.28
C GLN A 15 -29.30 -1.20 -2.44
N LYS A 16 -30.34 -1.96 -2.08
CA LYS A 16 -30.44 -3.42 -2.26
C LYS A 16 -30.11 -3.78 -3.70
N CYS A 17 -29.18 -4.72 -3.85
CA CYS A 17 -28.82 -5.32 -5.13
C CYS A 17 -30.08 -5.93 -5.78
N SER A 18 -30.40 -5.51 -7.01
CA SER A 18 -31.29 -6.24 -7.91
C SER A 18 -30.65 -6.22 -9.30
N PRO A 19 -30.57 -7.36 -10.01
CA PRO A 19 -29.71 -7.47 -11.16
C PRO A 19 -30.40 -6.91 -12.40
N LYS A 20 -29.81 -5.87 -13.01
CA LYS A 20 -30.03 -5.56 -14.42
C LYS A 20 -28.70 -5.33 -15.10
N ALA A 21 -28.45 -6.19 -16.08
CA ALA A 21 -27.37 -6.10 -17.03
C ALA A 21 -27.54 -4.84 -17.87
N ASP A 22 -26.47 -4.06 -18.00
CA ASP A 22 -26.18 -3.29 -19.20
C ASP A 22 -24.67 -3.03 -19.27
N ASN A 23 -24.12 -3.28 -20.45
CA ASN A 23 -22.70 -3.19 -20.79
C ASN A 23 -22.21 -1.74 -20.66
N GLN A 24 -21.39 -1.49 -19.64
CA GLN A 24 -20.48 -0.36 -19.64
C GLN A 24 -19.20 -0.81 -18.94
N GLU A 25 -18.08 -0.79 -19.65
CA GLU A 25 -16.75 -1.07 -19.09
C GLU A 25 -16.49 -0.08 -17.95
N VAL A 26 -16.76 -0.53 -16.73
CA VAL A 26 -16.38 0.12 -15.49
C VAL A 26 -14.88 0.01 -15.39
N VAL A 27 -14.17 1.08 -15.74
CA VAL A 27 -12.79 1.29 -15.29
C VAL A 27 -12.89 1.46 -13.78
N VAL A 28 -12.75 0.34 -13.06
CA VAL A 28 -12.78 0.31 -11.60
C VAL A 28 -11.51 1.01 -11.14
N MET A 29 -11.55 2.32 -10.92
CA MET A 29 -10.57 2.98 -10.06
C MET A 29 -10.75 2.36 -8.68
N LEU A 30 -9.95 1.34 -8.39
CA LEU A 30 -9.84 0.76 -7.07
C LEU A 30 -9.27 1.85 -6.17
N VAL A 31 -10.15 2.58 -5.50
CA VAL A 31 -9.78 3.39 -4.34
C VAL A 31 -9.30 2.38 -3.30
N VAL A 32 -7.98 2.21 -3.18
CA VAL A 32 -7.39 1.34 -2.16
C VAL A 32 -7.79 1.87 -0.79
N ASN A 33 -8.55 1.06 -0.05
CA ASN A 33 -8.88 1.37 1.34
C ASN A 33 -7.62 1.15 2.18
N ALA A 34 -7.01 2.24 2.66
CA ALA A 34 -5.74 2.21 3.40
C ALA A 34 -5.78 1.39 4.71
N PHE A 35 -6.96 1.02 5.19
CA PHE A 35 -7.14 0.22 6.41
C PHE A 35 -7.34 -1.28 6.14
N GLU A 36 -7.64 -1.66 4.90
CA GLU A 36 -7.81 -3.06 4.53
C GLU A 36 -6.46 -3.69 4.15
N SER A 37 -6.28 -4.95 4.52
CA SER A 37 -5.09 -5.70 4.13
C SER A 37 -5.20 -6.12 2.67
N ILE A 38 -4.18 -5.77 1.90
CA ILE A 38 -4.02 -6.21 0.52
C ILE A 38 -3.42 -7.61 0.56
N ARG A 39 -3.99 -8.54 -0.22
CA ARG A 39 -3.43 -9.88 -0.38
C ARG A 39 -2.16 -9.77 -1.23
N THR A 40 -1.00 -9.85 -0.58
CA THR A 40 0.28 -9.64 -1.23
C THR A 40 1.13 -10.91 -1.21
N LYS A 41 1.75 -11.21 -2.35
CA LYS A 41 2.64 -12.38 -2.49
C LYS A 41 4.08 -11.94 -2.72
N LEU A 42 5.00 -12.64 -2.06
CA LEU A 42 6.43 -12.43 -2.27
C LEU A 42 6.87 -13.10 -3.59
N LEU A 43 7.26 -12.30 -4.57
CA LEU A 43 7.76 -12.78 -5.86
C LEU A 43 9.24 -13.14 -5.80
N GLU A 44 10.04 -12.32 -5.14
CA GLU A 44 11.49 -12.44 -5.13
C GLU A 44 12.09 -11.77 -3.88
N VAL A 45 13.24 -12.30 -3.45
CA VAL A 45 14.05 -11.72 -2.38
C VAL A 45 15.45 -11.47 -2.93
N ILE A 46 15.82 -10.20 -3.02
CA ILE A 46 17.15 -9.75 -3.45
C ILE A 46 17.97 -9.49 -2.19
N THR A 47 19.18 -10.06 -2.13
CA THR A 47 20.09 -9.85 -0.99
C THR A 47 21.07 -8.74 -1.32
N GLU A 48 20.86 -7.57 -0.70
CA GLU A 48 21.74 -6.40 -0.85
C GLU A 48 22.99 -6.54 0.03
N SER A 49 22.80 -7.05 1.25
CA SER A 49 23.87 -7.27 2.23
C SER A 49 23.48 -8.37 3.24
N PRO A 50 24.38 -8.81 4.13
CA PRO A 50 24.04 -9.79 5.17
C PRO A 50 22.88 -9.40 6.10
N THR A 51 22.59 -8.10 6.20
CA THR A 51 21.54 -7.56 7.07
C THR A 51 20.44 -6.83 6.30
N ILE A 52 20.55 -6.65 4.99
CA ILE A 52 19.60 -5.88 4.18
C ILE A 52 19.13 -6.73 3.01
N LYS A 53 17.81 -6.82 2.83
CA LYS A 53 17.18 -7.52 1.71
C LYS A 53 16.07 -6.67 1.11
N THR A 54 15.92 -6.75 -0.20
CA THR A 54 14.80 -6.15 -0.94
C THR A 54 13.79 -7.25 -1.25
N PHE A 55 12.53 -7.00 -0.92
CA PHE A 55 11.41 -7.90 -1.13
C PHE A 55 10.55 -7.36 -2.27
N VAL A 56 10.40 -8.14 -3.33
CA VAL A 56 9.57 -7.81 -4.49
C VAL A 56 8.18 -8.40 -4.25
N LEU A 57 7.18 -7.54 -4.14
CA LEU A 57 5.84 -7.89 -3.68
C LEU A 57 4.80 -7.67 -4.78
N ASP A 58 4.02 -8.71 -5.08
CA ASP A 58 2.84 -8.64 -5.94
C ASP A 58 1.61 -8.27 -5.12
N CYS A 59 1.04 -7.10 -5.40
CA CYS A 59 -0.13 -6.58 -4.71
C CYS A 59 -1.46 -7.15 -5.21
N GLY A 60 -1.46 -8.04 -6.21
CA GLY A 60 -2.67 -8.60 -6.82
C GLY A 60 -3.48 -7.59 -7.65
N GLY A 61 -2.91 -6.41 -7.91
CA GLY A 61 -3.50 -5.29 -8.63
C GLY A 61 -2.58 -4.06 -8.56
N ASP A 62 -3.01 -2.96 -9.17
CA ASP A 62 -2.28 -1.69 -9.11
C ASP A 62 -2.28 -1.13 -7.68
N PHE A 63 -1.09 -0.82 -7.17
CA PHE A 63 -0.89 -0.12 -5.90
C PHE A 63 -0.25 1.25 -6.14
N GLU A 64 -1.02 2.32 -5.93
CA GLU A 64 -0.55 3.69 -6.16
C GLU A 64 -0.08 4.33 -4.86
N PHE A 65 1.09 4.97 -4.88
CA PHE A 65 1.64 5.71 -3.75
C PHE A 65 2.43 6.94 -4.23
N LYS A 66 2.59 7.94 -3.37
CA LYS A 66 3.31 9.20 -3.63
C LYS A 66 4.64 9.27 -2.88
N THR A 67 5.57 10.06 -3.39
CA THR A 67 6.87 10.31 -2.73
C THR A 67 6.68 10.75 -1.30
N GLY A 68 7.36 10.08 -0.37
CA GLY A 68 7.25 10.36 1.07
C GLY A 68 6.10 9.64 1.78
N GLN A 69 5.34 8.80 1.08
CA GLN A 69 4.43 7.85 1.72
C GLN A 69 5.16 6.57 2.14
N PHE A 70 4.56 5.85 3.07
CA PHE A 70 5.03 4.54 3.53
C PHE A 70 3.88 3.54 3.57
N VAL A 71 4.21 2.27 3.70
CA VAL A 71 3.27 1.15 3.83
C VAL A 71 3.56 0.38 5.11
N GLU A 72 2.56 -0.31 5.64
CA GLU A 72 2.77 -1.28 6.71
C GLU A 72 2.93 -2.67 6.08
N VAL A 73 4.03 -3.34 6.41
CA VAL A 73 4.33 -4.69 5.93
C VAL A 73 4.45 -5.61 7.12
N GLY A 74 3.95 -6.84 7.01
CA GLY A 74 4.20 -7.83 8.06
C GLY A 74 3.75 -9.24 7.74
N LEU A 75 3.76 -10.07 8.79
CA LEU A 75 3.40 -11.48 8.73
C LEU A 75 2.30 -11.77 9.75
N ALA A 76 1.33 -12.59 9.34
CA ALA A 76 0.24 -13.01 10.20
C ALA A 76 0.79 -13.70 11.48
N GLY A 77 0.35 -13.23 12.64
CA GLY A 77 0.78 -13.75 13.95
C GLY A 77 2.18 -13.31 14.40
N VAL A 78 2.92 -12.51 13.62
CA VAL A 78 4.21 -11.94 14.01
C VAL A 78 4.09 -10.46 14.34
N GLY A 79 3.36 -9.72 13.51
CA GLY A 79 3.23 -8.27 13.59
C GLY A 79 3.58 -7.58 12.27
N GLU A 80 3.46 -6.27 12.27
CA GLU A 80 3.61 -5.39 11.12
C GLU A 80 4.42 -4.15 11.50
N GLY A 81 4.99 -3.47 10.51
CA GLY A 81 5.79 -2.28 10.74
C GLY A 81 5.86 -1.41 9.48
N PRO A 82 6.17 -0.10 9.66
CA PRO A 82 6.19 0.86 8.58
C PRO A 82 7.47 0.75 7.75
N PHE A 83 7.32 0.73 6.42
CA PHE A 83 8.42 0.76 5.46
C PHE A 83 8.08 1.66 4.28
N THR A 84 9.08 2.36 3.76
CA THR A 84 8.95 3.12 2.52
C THR A 84 9.19 2.19 1.33
N PRO A 85 8.31 2.18 0.30
CA PRO A 85 8.63 1.49 -0.93
C PRO A 85 9.96 2.02 -1.50
N SER A 86 10.84 1.10 -1.90
CA SER A 86 12.15 1.40 -2.48
C SER A 86 12.10 1.58 -4.00
N CYS A 87 10.99 1.21 -4.63
CA CYS A 87 10.75 1.41 -6.06
C CYS A 87 10.23 2.82 -6.38
N SER A 88 10.18 3.14 -7.68
CA SER A 88 9.58 4.38 -8.18
C SER A 88 8.07 4.44 -7.88
N HIS A 89 7.57 5.63 -7.56
CA HIS A 89 6.13 5.93 -7.39
C HIS A 89 5.31 5.72 -8.67
N TYR A 90 5.98 5.63 -9.83
CA TYR A 90 5.36 5.27 -11.10
C TYR A 90 5.17 3.75 -11.26
N THR A 91 5.86 2.95 -10.44
CA THR A 91 5.72 1.48 -10.45
C THR A 91 4.52 1.10 -9.59
N LYS A 92 3.46 0.63 -10.25
CA LYS A 92 2.21 0.25 -9.57
C LYS A 92 2.19 -1.19 -9.05
N ASN A 93 2.85 -2.12 -9.75
CA ASN A 93 2.99 -3.52 -9.36
C ASN A 93 4.09 -4.17 -10.22
N PRO A 94 5.00 -5.00 -9.68
CA PRO A 94 5.26 -5.23 -8.25
C PRO A 94 5.84 -4.01 -7.57
N ILE A 95 5.64 -3.91 -6.25
CA ILE A 95 6.35 -2.92 -5.42
C ILE A 95 7.58 -3.57 -4.78
N GLU A 96 8.59 -2.77 -4.50
CA GLU A 96 9.81 -3.21 -3.83
C GLU A 96 9.91 -2.57 -2.46
N ILE A 97 10.33 -3.36 -1.47
CA ILE A 97 10.53 -2.89 -0.11
C ILE A 97 11.86 -3.42 0.40
N THR A 98 12.78 -2.50 0.69
CA THR A 98 14.07 -2.84 1.30
C THR A 98 13.96 -2.80 2.83
N ILE A 99 14.29 -3.93 3.47
CA ILE A 99 14.14 -4.11 4.92
C ILE A 99 15.49 -4.51 5.53
N MET A 100 15.90 -3.77 6.56
CA MET A 100 17.04 -4.12 7.40
C MET A 100 16.62 -5.05 8.55
N LYS A 101 17.42 -6.08 8.80
CA LYS A 101 17.26 -7.06 9.88
C LYS A 101 17.75 -6.47 11.20
N THR A 102 16.84 -5.90 11.99
CA THR A 102 17.17 -5.16 13.21
C THR A 102 16.31 -5.50 14.43
N GLY A 103 15.32 -6.37 14.30
CA GLY A 103 14.46 -6.77 15.41
C GLY A 103 13.63 -8.01 15.10
N TYR A 104 12.89 -8.48 16.11
CA TYR A 104 12.16 -9.76 16.06
C TYR A 104 11.31 -9.92 14.80
N MET A 105 10.50 -8.91 14.47
CA MET A 105 9.61 -8.95 13.32
C MET A 105 10.38 -8.97 11.99
N THR A 106 11.39 -8.10 11.83
CA THR A 106 12.18 -8.03 10.58
C THR A 106 13.07 -9.25 10.39
N GLU A 107 13.53 -9.88 11.47
CA GLU A 107 14.20 -11.17 11.42
C GLU A 107 13.30 -12.28 10.87
N LYS A 108 12.02 -12.32 11.25
CA LYS A 108 11.05 -13.29 10.71
C LYS A 108 10.76 -13.01 9.23
N ILE A 109 10.61 -11.75 8.84
CA ILE A 109 10.48 -11.37 7.42
C ILE A 109 11.71 -11.83 6.64
N HIS A 110 12.92 -11.69 7.17
CA HIS A 110 14.15 -12.12 6.49
C HIS A 110 14.27 -13.63 6.24
N GLN A 111 13.42 -14.44 6.88
CA GLN A 111 13.38 -15.91 6.76
C GLN A 111 12.36 -16.42 5.75
N ILE A 112 11.42 -15.59 5.29
CA ILE A 112 10.38 -16.01 4.34
C ILE A 112 10.98 -16.24 2.95
N ARG A 113 10.30 -17.04 2.14
CA ARG A 113 10.74 -17.44 0.80
C ARG A 113 9.71 -17.04 -0.25
N LYS A 114 10.13 -16.99 -1.52
CA LYS A 114 9.26 -16.80 -2.68
C LYS A 114 7.97 -17.63 -2.55
N GLY A 115 6.85 -16.99 -2.85
CA GLY A 115 5.51 -17.56 -2.73
C GLY A 115 4.84 -17.36 -1.37
N ALA A 116 5.56 -16.85 -0.36
CA ALA A 116 4.95 -16.53 0.93
C ALA A 116 3.92 -15.39 0.81
N GLU A 117 2.89 -15.46 1.63
CA GLU A 117 1.93 -14.37 1.80
C GLU A 117 2.47 -13.35 2.81
N VAL A 118 2.29 -12.08 2.47
CA VAL A 118 2.73 -10.92 3.25
C VAL A 118 1.52 -10.02 3.44
N ILE A 119 1.39 -9.43 4.64
CA ILE A 119 0.38 -8.41 4.89
C ILE A 119 0.92 -7.08 4.39
N LEU A 120 0.15 -6.38 3.56
CA LEU A 120 0.44 -5.03 3.09
C LEU A 120 -0.75 -4.12 3.39
N ARG A 121 -0.50 -2.94 3.99
CA ARG A 121 -1.50 -1.89 4.20
C ARG A 121 -0.96 -0.51 3.84
N GLY A 122 -1.87 0.42 3.58
CA GLY A 122 -1.56 1.80 3.18
C GLY A 122 -2.00 2.09 1.73
N PRO A 123 -1.39 3.09 1.07
CA PRO A 123 -0.27 3.90 1.57
C PRO A 123 -0.69 4.88 2.69
N TYR A 124 0.25 5.19 3.58
CA TYR A 124 0.10 6.14 4.69
C TYR A 124 1.01 7.36 4.49
N GLY A 125 0.65 8.47 5.14
CA GLY A 125 1.34 9.76 5.01
C GLY A 125 0.79 10.64 3.88
N ASN A 126 1.07 11.94 3.94
CA ASN A 126 0.55 12.92 2.98
C ASN A 126 1.41 13.08 1.71
N GLY A 127 2.56 12.41 1.66
CA GLY A 127 3.57 12.61 0.62
C GLY A 127 4.24 13.98 0.68
N TYR A 128 5.30 14.17 -0.09
CA TYR A 128 5.97 15.46 -0.25
C TYR A 128 5.16 16.35 -1.20
N PRO A 129 4.97 17.64 -0.87
CA PRO A 129 4.34 18.59 -1.77
C PRO A 129 5.33 18.97 -2.88
N LEU A 130 5.51 18.11 -3.88
CA LEU A 130 6.41 18.35 -5.01
C LEU A 130 6.05 19.63 -5.78
N GLU A 131 4.77 20.00 -5.81
CA GLU A 131 4.26 21.25 -6.39
C GLU A 131 4.87 22.52 -5.76
N LYS A 132 5.42 22.46 -4.55
CA LYS A 132 6.07 23.61 -3.89
C LYS A 132 7.55 23.77 -4.27
N PHE A 133 8.13 22.81 -4.96
CA PHE A 133 9.56 22.80 -5.31
C PHE A 133 9.82 23.03 -6.81
N GLU A 134 8.80 23.08 -7.66
CA GLU A 134 8.93 23.53 -9.04
C GLU A 134 9.34 25.02 -9.06
N GLY A 135 10.64 25.28 -9.27
CA GLY A 135 11.21 26.63 -9.35
C GLY A 135 12.39 26.90 -8.41
N SER A 136 12.69 26.02 -7.45
CA SER A 136 13.89 26.16 -6.61
C SER A 136 15.08 25.51 -7.30
N ILE A 137 15.71 26.23 -8.24
CA ILE A 137 16.98 25.84 -8.83
C ILE A 137 18.05 25.92 -7.74
N PHE A 138 18.58 24.79 -7.27
CA PHE A 138 19.83 24.75 -6.51
C PHE A 138 20.99 24.97 -7.49
N LEU A 139 21.34 26.23 -7.73
CA LEU A 139 22.65 26.60 -8.24
C LEU A 139 23.40 27.27 -7.09
N SER A 140 24.38 26.54 -6.55
CA SER A 140 25.46 27.06 -5.71
C SER A 140 26.64 27.45 -6.58
#